data_AF-A0A662KH67-F1
#
_entry.id   AF-A0A662KH67-F1
#
_cell.length_a   1.000
_cell.length_b   1.000
_cell.length_c   1.000
_cell.angle_alpha   90.00
_cell.angle_beta   90.00
_cell.angle_gamma   90.00
#
_symmetry.space_group_name_H-M   'P 1'
#
loop_
_entity.id
_entity.type
_entity.pdbx_description
1 polymer ?
#
loop_
_entity_poly.entity_id
_entity_poly.type
_entity_poly.pdbx_seq_one_letter_code
_entity_poly.pdbx_strand_id
1 'polypeptide(L)'
;MTEDIPIKDALRELLHTSLLKNIAERNGKEFALKLAMWLIRYILFVSSLKEALGIPLEEILENLHGKKYKKINSVLDKVFSNIAGDNERYENYIW
;
A
#
# COMPACT_ATOMS: atom_id res chain seq x y z
N MET A 1 4.69 -21.84 -8.51
CA MET A 1 5.70 -20.82 -8.85
C MET A 1 4.91 -19.60 -9.24
N THR A 2 4.75 -18.64 -8.33
CA THR A 2 4.20 -17.33 -8.65
C THR A 2 5.17 -16.71 -9.65
N GLU A 3 4.70 -16.36 -10.85
CA GLU A 3 5.55 -15.67 -11.82
C GLU A 3 6.03 -14.38 -11.17
N ASP A 4 7.34 -14.25 -10.95
CA ASP A 4 7.94 -13.04 -10.41
C ASP A 4 7.66 -11.91 -11.41
N ILE A 5 6.64 -11.09 -11.12
CA ILE A 5 6.38 -9.89 -11.89
C ILE A 5 7.67 -9.06 -11.85
N PRO A 6 8.28 -8.73 -13.01
CA PRO A 6 9.48 -7.92 -13.01
C PRO A 6 9.20 -6.60 -12.29
N ILE A 7 10.05 -6.21 -11.33
CA ILE A 7 9.90 -4.98 -10.53
C ILE A 7 9.65 -3.75 -11.42
N LYS A 8 10.25 -3.74 -12.62
CA LYS A 8 10.10 -2.70 -13.63
C LYS A 8 8.65 -2.59 -14.13
N ASP A 9 7.97 -3.72 -14.31
CA ASP A 9 6.59 -3.77 -14.79
C ASP A 9 5.62 -3.36 -13.67
N ALA A 10 5.83 -3.85 -12.44
CA ALA A 10 5.06 -3.39 -11.28
C ALA A 10 5.20 -1.87 -11.05
N LEU A 11 6.41 -1.33 -11.22
CA LEU A 11 6.66 0.11 -11.15
C LEU A 11 5.93 0.87 -12.26
N ARG A 12 5.96 0.33 -13.48
CA ARG A 12 5.24 0.93 -14.61
C ARG A 12 3.74 0.96 -14.32
N GLU A 13 3.17 -0.14 -13.88
CA GLU A 13 1.74 -0.24 -13.55
C GLU A 13 1.34 0.78 -12.46
N LEU A 14 2.08 0.82 -11.35
CA LEU A 14 1.84 1.78 -10.27
C LEU A 14 1.85 3.23 -10.76
N LEU A 15 2.82 3.60 -11.60
CA LEU A 15 2.90 4.95 -12.16
C LEU A 15 1.77 5.30 -13.13
N HIS A 16 1.09 4.29 -13.71
CA HIS A 16 -0.06 4.52 -14.60
C HIS A 16 -1.39 4.65 -13.86
N THR A 17 -1.43 4.37 -12.55
CA THR A 17 -2.62 4.56 -11.71
C THR A 17 -3.04 6.03 -11.64
N SER A 18 -4.35 6.28 -11.55
CA SER A 18 -4.90 7.63 -11.35
C SER A 18 -4.35 8.29 -10.09
N LEU A 19 -4.14 7.51 -9.02
CA LEU A 19 -3.55 7.99 -7.77
C LEU A 19 -2.15 8.57 -7.97
N LEU A 20 -1.22 7.79 -8.56
CA LEU A 20 0.16 8.27 -8.75
C LEU A 20 0.27 9.33 -9.86
N LYS A 21 -0.58 9.30 -10.87
CA LYS A 21 -0.69 10.41 -11.85
C LYS A 21 -1.03 11.72 -11.15
N ASN A 22 -2.09 11.72 -10.33
CA ASN A 22 -2.50 12.91 -9.58
C ASN A 22 -1.44 13.37 -8.56
N ILE A 23 -0.66 12.45 -7.98
CA ILE A 23 0.45 12.80 -7.09
C ILE A 23 1.61 13.41 -7.89
N ALA A 24 1.93 12.84 -9.06
CA ALA A 24 2.98 13.33 -9.96
C ALA A 24 2.69 14.74 -10.48
N GLU A 25 1.43 15.04 -10.79
CA GLU A 25 0.99 16.38 -11.21
C GLU A 25 1.17 17.41 -10.09
N ARG A 26 0.84 17.03 -8.84
CA ARG A 26 0.89 17.95 -7.68
C ARG A 26 2.28 18.11 -7.07
N ASN A 27 3.12 17.08 -7.13
CA ASN A 27 4.38 17.02 -6.38
C ASN A 27 5.60 16.78 -7.27
N GLY A 28 5.41 16.65 -8.59
CA GLY A 28 6.46 16.37 -9.55
C GLY A 28 6.67 14.87 -9.81
N LYS A 29 7.10 14.56 -11.04
CA LYS A 29 7.31 13.18 -11.51
C LYS A 29 8.37 12.42 -10.72
N GLU A 30 9.44 13.09 -10.32
CA GLU A 30 10.54 12.47 -9.56
C GLU A 30 10.07 12.01 -8.17
N PHE A 31 9.26 12.84 -7.49
CA PHE A 31 8.68 12.48 -6.21
C PHE A 31 7.77 11.27 -6.33
N ALA A 32 6.85 11.26 -7.31
CA ALA A 32 5.96 10.14 -7.55
C ALA A 32 6.71 8.83 -7.90
N LEU A 33 7.80 8.93 -8.67
CA LEU A 33 8.67 7.80 -8.96
C LEU A 33 9.34 7.24 -7.71
N LYS A 34 9.90 8.11 -6.86
CA LYS A 34 10.50 7.70 -5.57
C LYS A 34 9.45 7.04 -4.67
N LEU A 35 8.25 7.61 -4.59
CA LEU A 35 7.14 7.04 -3.83
C LEU A 35 6.75 5.66 -4.35
N ALA A 36 6.58 5.49 -5.66
CA ALA A 36 6.24 4.21 -6.27
C ALA A 36 7.28 3.12 -5.97
N MET A 37 8.57 3.45 -6.08
CA MET A 37 9.64 2.51 -5.73
C MET A 37 9.61 2.14 -4.23
N TRP A 38 9.34 3.11 -3.35
CA TRP A 38 9.22 2.85 -1.92
C TRP A 38 8.01 1.96 -1.59
N LEU A 39 6.89 2.14 -2.27
CA LEU A 39 5.72 1.26 -2.13
C LEU A 39 6.04 -0.17 -2.51
N ILE A 40 6.71 -0.39 -3.66
CA ILE A 40 7.12 -1.74 -4.07
C ILE A 40 8.06 -2.36 -3.03
N ARG A 41 9.09 -1.64 -2.59
CA ARG A 41 10.01 -2.13 -1.56
C ARG A 41 9.28 -2.50 -0.28
N TYR A 42 8.32 -1.69 0.13
CA TYR A 42 7.54 -1.92 1.34
C TYR A 42 6.69 -3.18 1.23
N ILE A 43 6.01 -3.38 0.09
CA ILE A 43 5.22 -4.59 -0.20
C ILE A 43 6.11 -5.84 -0.15
N LEU A 44 7.25 -5.81 -0.85
CA LEU A 44 8.19 -6.93 -0.88
C LEU A 44 8.73 -7.25 0.52
N PHE A 45 9.13 -6.23 1.28
CA PHE A 45 9.62 -6.39 2.64
C PHE A 45 8.59 -7.03 3.57
N VAL A 46 7.34 -6.54 3.54
CA VAL A 46 6.24 -7.11 4.34
C VAL A 46 5.93 -8.55 3.92
N SER A 47 5.92 -8.85 2.61
CA SER A 47 5.75 -10.23 2.10
C SER A 47 6.85 -11.15 2.62
N SER A 48 8.11 -10.73 2.57
CA SER A 48 9.22 -11.52 3.09
C SER A 48 9.14 -11.73 4.60
N LEU A 49 8.63 -10.76 5.38
CA LEU A 49 8.38 -10.96 6.80
C LEU A 49 7.27 -11.99 7.06
N LYS A 50 6.20 -11.97 6.27
CA LYS A 50 5.13 -12.99 6.34
C LYS A 50 5.70 -14.38 6.09
N GLU A 51 6.50 -14.53 5.04
CA GLU A 51 7.13 -15.80 4.68
C GLU A 51 8.13 -16.28 5.73
N ALA A 52 8.94 -15.37 6.29
CA ALA A 52 9.99 -15.73 7.25
C ALA A 52 9.45 -16.03 8.66
N LEU A 53 8.43 -15.30 9.11
CA LEU A 53 7.94 -15.35 10.49
C LEU A 53 6.60 -16.07 10.65
N GLY A 54 5.84 -16.28 9.56
CA GLY A 54 4.53 -16.93 9.58
C GLY A 54 3.38 -16.11 10.18
N ILE A 55 3.66 -14.97 10.80
CA ILE A 55 2.69 -14.10 11.50
C ILE A 55 1.77 -13.33 10.54
N PRO A 56 0.55 -12.93 10.95
CA PRO A 56 -0.38 -12.16 10.12
C PRO A 56 0.11 -10.73 9.80
N LEU A 57 -0.50 -10.09 8.79
CA LEU A 57 -0.09 -8.76 8.32
C LEU A 57 -0.22 -7.70 9.42
N GLU A 58 -1.28 -7.76 10.21
CA GLU A 58 -1.58 -6.81 11.29
C GLU A 58 -0.48 -6.84 12.33
N GLU A 59 -0.01 -8.04 12.68
CA GLU A 59 1.09 -8.23 13.63
C GLU A 59 2.42 -7.72 13.05
N ILE A 60 2.67 -7.93 11.74
CA ILE A 60 3.83 -7.34 11.06
C ILE A 60 3.78 -5.81 11.14
N LEU A 61 2.63 -5.21 10.82
CA LEU A 61 2.46 -3.75 10.81
C LEU A 61 2.54 -3.15 12.23
N GLU A 62 1.97 -3.83 13.23
CA GLU A 62 2.11 -3.44 14.64
C GLU A 62 3.55 -3.57 15.12
N ASN A 63 4.29 -4.62 14.72
CA ASN A 63 5.69 -4.78 15.06
C ASN A 63 6.60 -3.72 14.40
N LEU A 64 6.32 -3.33 13.15
CA LEU A 64 7.12 -2.34 12.42
C LEU A 64 6.87 -0.90 12.91
N HIS A 65 5.62 -0.55 13.21
CA HIS A 65 5.23 0.85 13.47
C HIS A 65 4.75 1.10 14.90
N GLY A 66 4.61 0.06 15.71
CA GLY A 66 4.15 0.13 17.09
C GLY A 66 2.78 0.81 17.23
N LYS A 67 2.61 1.59 18.30
CA LYS A 67 1.37 2.36 18.56
C LYS A 67 1.01 3.36 17.46
N LYS A 68 1.97 3.75 16.60
CA LYS A 68 1.69 4.65 15.48
C LYS A 68 0.87 3.96 14.40
N TYR A 69 0.98 2.64 14.24
CA TYR A 69 0.14 1.85 13.34
C TYR A 69 -1.34 2.11 13.58
N LYS A 70 -1.80 1.97 14.83
CA LYS A 70 -3.20 2.15 15.21
C LYS A 70 -3.72 3.56 14.89
N LYS A 71 -2.88 4.58 15.07
CA LYS A 71 -3.22 5.96 14.73
C LYS A 71 -3.29 6.18 13.22
N ILE A 72 -2.34 5.62 12.46
CA ILE A 72 -2.31 5.74 10.99
C ILE A 72 -3.50 5.00 10.39
N ASN A 73 -3.79 3.78 10.82
CA ASN A 73 -4.99 3.05 10.40
C ASN A 73 -6.25 3.86 10.69
N SER A 74 -6.43 4.38 11.91
CA SER A 74 -7.62 5.19 12.22
C SER A 74 -7.79 6.44 11.32
N VAL A 75 -6.69 7.02 10.83
CA VAL A 75 -6.75 8.12 9.86
C VAL A 75 -7.10 7.62 8.47
N LEU A 76 -6.50 6.52 8.03
CA LEU A 76 -6.77 5.91 6.72
C LEU A 76 -8.19 5.34 6.65
N ASP A 77 -8.67 4.71 7.72
CA ASP A 77 -10.02 4.18 7.84
C ASP A 77 -11.07 5.27 7.62
N LYS A 78 -10.83 6.50 8.10
CA LYS A 78 -11.71 7.65 7.83
C LYS A 78 -11.70 8.06 6.36
N VAL A 79 -10.55 7.97 5.69
CA VAL A 79 -10.42 8.26 4.26
C VAL A 79 -11.18 7.19 3.45
N PHE A 80 -11.05 5.91 3.81
CA PHE A 80 -11.74 4.82 3.14
C PHE A 80 -13.23 4.73 3.49
N SER A 81 -13.65 5.06 4.71
CA SER A 81 -15.07 5.12 5.09
C SER A 81 -15.82 6.22 4.37
N ASN A 82 -15.15 7.34 4.06
CA ASN A 82 -15.73 8.42 3.25
C ASN A 82 -15.92 8.01 1.78
N ILE A 83 -15.22 6.97 1.31
CA ILE A 83 -15.41 6.36 -0.02
C ILE A 83 -16.59 5.37 0.01
N ALA A 84 -16.82 4.69 1.14
CA ALA A 84 -17.91 3.74 1.32
C ALA A 84 -19.32 4.39 1.30
N GLY A 85 -19.43 5.70 1.53
CA GLY A 85 -20.69 6.44 1.38
C GLY A 85 -21.16 6.62 -0.07
N ASP A 86 -20.26 6.47 -1.06
CA ASP A 86 -20.53 6.71 -2.49
C ASP A 86 -20.57 5.42 -3.34
N ASN A 87 -20.21 4.26 -2.78
CA ASN A 87 -20.40 2.96 -3.44
C ASN A 87 -20.60 1.88 -2.37
N GLU A 88 -21.85 1.39 -2.28
CA GLU A 88 -22.15 0.10 -1.66
C GLU A 88 -21.18 -0.97 -2.20
N ARG A 89 -20.60 -1.78 -1.30
CA ARG A 89 -19.72 -2.96 -1.53
C ARG A 89 -18.20 -2.80 -1.39
N TYR A 90 -17.73 -2.12 -0.34
CA TYR A 90 -16.38 -2.37 0.21
C TYR A 90 -16.38 -3.31 1.43
N GLU A 91 -17.49 -3.99 1.71
CA GLU A 91 -17.64 -4.94 2.83
C GLU A 91 -16.68 -6.15 2.78
N ASN A 92 -15.91 -6.33 1.71
CA ASN A 92 -14.99 -7.46 1.54
C ASN A 92 -13.50 -7.12 1.68
N TYR A 93 -13.12 -5.90 2.07
CA TYR A 93 -11.71 -5.53 2.22
C TYR A 93 -11.24 -5.33 3.67
N ILE A 94 -12.06 -5.76 4.64
CA ILE A 94 -11.59 -5.99 6.00
C ILE A 94 -11.46 -7.49 6.19
N TRP A 95 -10.25 -8.04 6.02
CA TRP A 95 -9.77 -9.24 6.69
C TRP A 95 -8.25 -9.23 6.74
#